data_AF-A0A974VQS8-F1
#
_entry.id   AF-A0A974VQS8-F1
#
_cell.length_a   1.000
_cell.length_b   1.000
_cell.length_c   1.000
_cell.angle_alpha   90.00
_cell.angle_beta   90.00
_cell.angle_gamma   90.00
#
_symmetry.space_group_name_H-M   'P 1'
#
loop_
_entity.id
_entity.type
_entity.pdbx_description
1 polymer ?
#
loop_
_entity_poly.entity_id
_entity_poly.type
_entity_poly.pdbx_seq_one_letter_code
_entity_poly.pdbx_strand_id
1 'polypeptide(L)'
;MFKKILLAGFFFALAGTVTPSHAEVDEDFMQTVEDTHKSLASNLATQTTENAVTDAKLLEGYFAEIEAFFVKKPDAQDGVDWSKKSRELVSQIITTLAANDFEGAQKAHAELGRTCKDCHRKYNDD
;
A
#
# COMPACT_ATOMS: atom_id res chain seq x y z
N MET A 1 58.04 -33.36 -11.02
CA MET A 1 57.83 -33.77 -9.62
C MET A 1 56.53 -33.17 -9.13
N PHE A 2 55.55 -34.03 -8.80
CA PHE A 2 54.25 -33.66 -8.27
C PHE A 2 54.38 -33.14 -6.84
N LYS A 3 53.76 -31.99 -6.53
CA LYS A 3 53.33 -31.71 -5.15
C LYS A 3 52.06 -30.86 -5.16
N LYS A 4 50.93 -31.55 -4.98
CA LYS A 4 49.66 -30.95 -4.56
C LYS A 4 49.79 -30.60 -3.08
N ILE A 5 49.50 -29.36 -2.68
CA ILE A 5 48.99 -29.05 -1.33
C ILE A 5 47.91 -27.97 -1.48
N LEU A 6 46.73 -28.32 -0.99
CA LEU A 6 45.51 -27.52 -0.85
C LEU A 6 45.63 -26.53 0.31
N LEU A 7 45.08 -25.32 0.16
CA LEU A 7 44.54 -24.44 1.20
C LEU A 7 43.68 -23.39 0.46
N ALA A 8 42.33 -23.46 0.46
CA ALA A 8 41.42 -22.98 1.50
C ALA A 8 41.93 -21.67 2.13
N GLY A 9 41.33 -20.50 2.00
CA GLY A 9 39.97 -20.08 1.66
C GLY A 9 39.69 -18.85 2.53
N PHE A 10 39.16 -17.76 1.97
CA PHE A 10 38.38 -16.76 2.71
C PHE A 10 37.71 -15.79 1.72
N PHE A 11 36.60 -16.21 1.12
CA PHE A 11 35.67 -15.27 0.50
C PHE A 11 34.78 -14.75 1.64
N PHE A 12 35.10 -13.56 2.16
CA PHE A 12 34.23 -12.87 3.09
C PHE A 12 33.05 -12.30 2.28
N ALA A 13 32.01 -13.12 2.09
CA ALA A 13 30.74 -12.63 1.62
C ALA A 13 30.12 -11.81 2.77
N LEU A 14 30.21 -10.48 2.68
CA LEU A 14 29.25 -9.63 3.36
C LEU A 14 27.89 -9.93 2.71
N ALA A 15 27.19 -10.93 3.23
CA ALA A 15 25.74 -10.99 3.14
C ALA A 15 25.22 -9.88 4.05
N GLY A 16 25.32 -8.63 3.57
CA GLY A 16 24.52 -7.56 4.11
C GLY A 16 23.07 -7.98 3.92
N THR A 17 22.40 -8.32 5.01
CA THR A 17 20.95 -8.40 5.01
C THR A 17 20.48 -7.00 4.65
N VAL A 18 20.10 -6.80 3.37
CA VAL A 18 19.21 -5.73 2.99
C VAL A 18 17.91 -6.01 3.72
N THR A 19 17.80 -5.54 4.95
CA THR A 19 16.48 -5.30 5.52
C THR A 19 15.84 -4.35 4.53
N PRO A 20 14.68 -4.67 3.93
CA PRO A 20 13.92 -3.65 3.24
C PRO A 20 13.80 -2.51 4.26
N SER A 21 14.36 -1.34 3.95
CA SER A 21 13.95 -0.16 4.69
C SER A 21 12.47 -0.13 4.46
N HIS A 22 11.68 -0.34 5.52
CA HIS A 22 10.29 0.05 5.48
C HIS A 22 10.37 1.50 5.01
N ALA A 23 9.93 1.79 3.79
CA ALA A 23 9.70 3.16 3.39
C ALA A 23 8.88 3.74 4.54
N GLU A 24 9.42 4.76 5.20
CA GLU A 24 8.65 5.41 6.25
C GLU A 24 7.36 5.87 5.56
N VAL A 25 6.22 5.67 6.21
CA VAL A 25 4.96 6.24 5.72
C VAL A 25 5.10 7.74 5.92
N ASP A 26 5.74 8.38 4.93
CA ASP A 26 6.15 9.77 4.89
C ASP A 26 5.30 10.54 3.87
N GLU A 27 5.60 11.82 3.69
CA GLU A 27 4.84 12.69 2.80
C GLU A 27 4.88 12.22 1.33
N ASP A 28 6.04 11.78 0.83
CA ASP A 28 6.19 11.31 -0.55
C ASP A 28 5.41 10.01 -0.79
N PHE A 29 5.45 9.10 0.19
CA PHE A 29 4.64 7.90 0.17
C PHE A 29 3.15 8.25 0.15
N MET A 30 2.69 9.11 1.07
CA MET A 30 1.28 9.48 1.15
C MET A 30 0.81 10.28 -0.07
N GLN A 31 1.68 11.08 -0.68
CA GLN A 31 1.43 11.76 -1.94
C GLN A 31 1.21 10.75 -3.07
N THR A 32 2.01 9.67 -3.12
CA THR A 32 1.81 8.56 -4.07
C THR A 32 0.47 7.86 -3.87
N VAL A 33 0.06 7.64 -2.61
CA VAL A 33 -1.26 7.07 -2.28
C VAL A 33 -2.39 7.98 -2.78
N GLU A 34 -2.29 9.28 -2.52
CA GLU A 34 -3.29 10.27 -2.94
C GLU A 34 -3.40 10.37 -4.47
N ASP A 35 -2.27 10.36 -5.18
CA ASP A 35 -2.27 10.42 -6.65
C ASP A 35 -2.85 9.15 -7.27
N THR A 36 -2.59 7.98 -6.66
CA THR A 36 -3.23 6.72 -7.06
C THR A 36 -4.73 6.74 -6.78
N HIS A 37 -5.14 7.30 -5.64
CA HIS A 37 -6.56 7.48 -5.29
C HIS A 37 -7.31 8.41 -6.26
N LYS A 38 -6.66 9.50 -6.72
CA LYS A 38 -7.20 10.37 -7.78
C LYS A 38 -7.25 9.68 -9.14
N SER A 39 -6.20 8.93 -9.49
CA SER A 39 -6.17 8.13 -10.72
C SER A 39 -7.33 7.13 -10.74
N LEU A 40 -7.57 6.43 -9.63
CA LEU A 40 -8.70 5.52 -9.47
C LEU A 40 -10.02 6.24 -9.71
N ALA A 41 -10.22 7.42 -9.11
CA ALA A 41 -11.44 8.22 -9.31
C ALA A 41 -11.67 8.53 -10.81
N SER A 42 -10.62 8.94 -11.52
CA SER A 42 -10.66 9.23 -12.96
C SER A 42 -10.99 7.98 -13.78
N ASN A 43 -10.35 6.85 -13.47
CA ASN A 43 -10.59 5.58 -14.16
C ASN A 43 -12.00 5.04 -13.90
N LEU A 44 -12.56 5.23 -12.71
CA LEU A 44 -13.96 4.91 -12.42
C LEU A 44 -14.94 5.80 -13.21
N ALA A 45 -14.68 7.11 -13.26
CA ALA A 45 -15.51 8.06 -13.99
C ALA A 45 -15.51 7.82 -15.52
N THR A 46 -14.37 7.39 -16.07
CA THR A 46 -14.20 7.06 -17.49
C THR A 46 -14.47 5.59 -17.81
N GLN A 47 -14.84 4.79 -16.81
CA GLN A 47 -15.09 3.34 -16.92
C GLN A 47 -13.93 2.54 -17.53
N THR A 48 -12.69 2.97 -17.26
CA THR A 48 -11.47 2.28 -17.70
C THR A 48 -11.15 1.13 -16.72
N THR A 49 -11.87 0.00 -16.84
CA THR A 49 -11.86 -1.10 -15.85
C THR A 49 -10.46 -1.61 -15.52
N GLU A 50 -9.62 -1.87 -16.51
CA GLU A 50 -8.28 -2.45 -16.30
C GLU A 50 -7.39 -1.52 -15.46
N ASN A 51 -7.41 -0.21 -15.77
CA ASN A 51 -6.66 0.78 -15.03
C ASN A 51 -7.26 0.99 -13.63
N ALA A 52 -8.59 1.00 -13.49
CA ALA A 52 -9.25 1.10 -12.19
C ALA A 52 -8.90 -0.10 -11.28
N VAL A 53 -8.85 -1.32 -11.83
CA VAL A 53 -8.41 -2.51 -11.08
C VAL A 53 -6.93 -2.42 -10.72
N THR A 54 -6.10 -1.88 -11.60
CA THR A 54 -4.66 -1.69 -11.33
C THR A 54 -4.44 -0.70 -10.18
N ASP A 55 -5.08 0.47 -10.23
CA ASP A 55 -4.98 1.48 -9.17
C ASP A 55 -5.53 0.96 -7.84
N ALA A 56 -6.65 0.23 -7.88
CA ALA A 56 -7.21 -0.38 -6.67
C ALA A 56 -6.21 -1.37 -6.05
N LYS A 57 -5.58 -2.26 -6.82
CA LYS A 57 -4.58 -3.19 -6.29
C LYS A 57 -3.35 -2.49 -5.69
N LEU A 58 -2.91 -1.39 -6.30
CA LEU A 58 -1.83 -0.58 -5.74
C LEU A 58 -2.23 0.02 -4.38
N LEU A 59 -3.42 0.62 -4.30
CA LEU A 59 -3.96 1.14 -3.04
C LEU A 59 -4.09 0.06 -1.96
N GLU A 60 -4.50 -1.16 -2.31
CA GLU A 60 -4.56 -2.27 -1.35
C GLU A 60 -3.18 -2.55 -0.73
N GLY A 61 -2.13 -2.56 -1.56
CA GLY A 61 -0.74 -2.69 -1.13
C GLY A 61 -0.31 -1.55 -0.21
N TYR A 62 -0.56 -0.30 -0.62
CA TYR A 62 -0.21 0.87 0.18
C TYR A 62 -0.92 0.89 1.54
N PHE A 63 -2.21 0.57 1.60
CA PHE A 63 -2.92 0.50 2.87
C PHE A 63 -2.44 -0.63 3.77
N ALA A 64 -1.88 -1.72 3.22
CA ALA A 64 -1.21 -2.74 4.02
C ALA A 64 0.10 -2.23 4.64
N GLU A 65 0.85 -1.39 3.92
CA GLU A 65 2.05 -0.72 4.47
C GLU A 65 1.68 0.30 5.56
N ILE A 66 0.63 1.10 5.35
CA ILE A 66 0.09 2.04 6.35
C ILE A 66 -0.41 1.29 7.59
N GLU A 67 -1.12 0.17 7.41
CA GLU A 67 -1.54 -0.71 8.51
C GLU A 67 -0.33 -1.19 9.32
N ALA A 68 0.70 -1.69 8.65
CA ALA A 68 1.93 -2.16 9.28
C ALA A 68 2.70 -1.05 10.03
N PHE A 69 2.62 0.19 9.54
CA PHE A 69 3.17 1.36 10.23
C PHE A 69 2.44 1.64 11.54
N PHE A 70 1.11 1.68 11.53
CA PHE A 70 0.32 1.94 12.74
C PHE A 70 0.37 0.80 13.76
N VAL A 71 0.50 -0.46 13.32
CA VAL A 71 0.68 -1.61 14.24
C VAL A 71 1.94 -1.45 15.10
N LYS A 72 2.99 -0.78 14.59
CA LYS A 72 4.23 -0.53 15.34
C LYS A 72 4.13 0.68 16.27
N LYS A 73 3.11 1.53 16.14
CA LYS A 73 2.91 2.72 16.96
C LYS A 73 2.06 2.40 18.20
N PRO A 74 2.55 2.67 19.42
CA PRO A 74 1.71 2.54 20.61
C PRO A 74 0.52 3.52 20.50
N ASP A 75 -0.63 3.11 21.05
CA ASP A 75 -1.85 3.92 21.15
C ASP A 75 -2.42 4.42 19.79
N ALA A 76 -2.12 3.73 18.69
CA ALA A 76 -2.58 4.08 17.34
C ALA A 76 -3.57 3.07 16.73
N GLN A 77 -4.39 2.42 17.55
CA GLN A 77 -5.37 1.42 17.10
C GLN A 77 -6.33 1.99 16.04
N ASP A 78 -6.76 3.25 16.18
CA ASP A 78 -7.60 3.92 15.18
C ASP A 78 -6.95 3.92 13.79
N GLY A 79 -5.63 4.16 13.71
CA GLY A 79 -4.88 4.13 12.46
C GLY A 79 -4.84 2.73 11.84
N VAL A 80 -4.70 1.68 12.66
CA VAL A 80 -4.79 0.28 12.20
C VAL A 80 -6.18 0.00 11.64
N ASP A 81 -7.23 0.41 12.35
CA ASP A 81 -8.61 0.13 11.98
C ASP A 81 -9.02 0.88 10.70
N TRP A 82 -8.61 2.15 10.53
CA TRP A 82 -8.81 2.89 9.30
C TRP A 82 -8.05 2.27 8.12
N SER A 83 -6.81 1.83 8.33
CA SER A 83 -6.01 1.19 7.26
C SER A 83 -6.67 -0.12 6.79
N LYS A 84 -7.16 -0.93 7.73
CA LYS A 84 -7.94 -2.15 7.42
C LYS A 84 -9.22 -1.83 6.65
N LYS A 85 -10.00 -0.85 7.13
CA LYS A 85 -11.23 -0.43 6.45
C LYS A 85 -10.94 0.05 5.02
N SER A 86 -9.86 0.80 4.81
CA SER A 86 -9.43 1.22 3.47
C SER A 86 -9.13 0.02 2.56
N ARG A 87 -8.47 -1.03 3.07
CA ARG A 87 -8.24 -2.27 2.30
C ARG A 87 -9.54 -2.99 1.95
N GLU A 88 -10.48 -3.07 2.89
CA GLU A 88 -11.80 -3.66 2.65
C GLU A 88 -12.57 -2.92 1.55
N LEU A 89 -12.54 -1.58 1.59
CA LEU A 89 -13.19 -0.74 0.57
C LEU A 89 -12.54 -0.91 -0.81
N VAL A 90 -11.22 -0.99 -0.87
CA VAL A 90 -10.51 -1.26 -2.13
C VAL A 90 -10.83 -2.66 -2.68
N SER A 91 -10.89 -3.67 -1.82
CA SER A 91 -11.33 -5.02 -2.20
C SER A 91 -12.78 -5.02 -2.72
N GLN A 92 -13.65 -4.22 -2.10
CA GLN A 92 -15.01 -4.00 -2.57
C GLN A 92 -15.03 -3.35 -3.96
N ILE A 93 -14.21 -2.32 -4.20
CA ILE A 93 -14.07 -1.69 -5.53
C ILE A 93 -13.71 -2.74 -6.59
N ILE A 94 -12.68 -3.56 -6.33
CA ILE A 94 -12.26 -4.64 -7.25
C ILE A 94 -13.41 -5.62 -7.52
N THR A 95 -14.13 -6.03 -6.48
CA THR A 95 -15.26 -6.96 -6.58
C THR A 95 -16.41 -6.36 -7.40
N THR A 96 -16.75 -5.10 -7.15
CA THR A 96 -17.81 -4.40 -7.90
C THR A 96 -17.42 -4.18 -9.37
N LEU A 97 -16.16 -3.86 -9.67
CA LEU A 97 -15.66 -3.75 -11.04
C LEU A 97 -15.73 -5.09 -11.78
N ALA A 98 -15.40 -6.21 -11.12
CA ALA A 98 -15.53 -7.55 -11.71
C ALA A 98 -17.00 -7.90 -12.06
N ALA A 99 -17.96 -7.30 -11.34
CA ALA A 99 -19.40 -7.43 -11.62
C ALA A 99 -19.93 -6.39 -12.62
N ASN A 100 -19.06 -5.53 -13.20
CA ASN A 100 -19.44 -4.35 -13.99
C ASN A 100 -20.33 -3.33 -13.23
N ASP A 101 -20.27 -3.34 -11.90
CA ASP A 101 -21.00 -2.41 -11.03
C ASP A 101 -20.15 -1.17 -10.73
N PHE A 102 -20.10 -0.25 -11.68
CA PHE A 102 -19.38 1.03 -11.52
C PHE A 102 -20.01 1.97 -10.50
N GLU A 103 -21.31 1.85 -10.23
CA GLU A 103 -21.98 2.66 -9.21
C GLU A 103 -21.54 2.20 -7.82
N GLY A 104 -21.52 0.88 -7.58
CA GLY A 104 -20.97 0.28 -6.37
C GLY A 104 -19.51 0.64 -6.16
N ALA A 105 -18.70 0.58 -7.22
CA ALA A 105 -17.28 0.97 -7.17
C ALA A 105 -17.11 2.45 -6.76
N GLN A 106 -17.90 3.36 -7.34
CA GLN A 106 -17.87 4.79 -6.99
C GLN A 106 -18.33 5.05 -5.55
N LYS A 107 -19.34 4.31 -5.05
CA LYS A 107 -19.78 4.42 -3.65
C LYS A 107 -18.70 3.98 -2.67
N ALA A 108 -18.03 2.87 -2.95
CA ALA A 108 -16.92 2.37 -2.16
C ALA A 108 -15.72 3.33 -2.20
N HIS A 109 -15.39 3.89 -3.38
CA HIS A 109 -14.37 4.93 -3.53
C HIS A 109 -14.69 6.20 -2.73
N ALA A 110 -15.94 6.66 -2.74
CA ALA A 110 -16.35 7.82 -1.95
C ALA A 110 -16.26 7.57 -0.43
N GLU A 111 -16.55 6.35 0.03
CA GLU A 111 -16.33 5.94 1.44
C GLU A 111 -14.83 5.82 1.78
N LEU A 112 -14.01 5.39 0.82
CA LEU A 112 -12.56 5.37 0.97
C LEU A 112 -12.04 6.79 1.22
N GLY A 113 -12.44 7.77 0.39
CA GLY A 113 -12.04 9.17 0.59
C GLY A 113 -12.48 9.75 1.95
N ARG A 114 -13.65 9.33 2.47
CA ARG A 114 -14.07 9.70 3.85
C ARG A 114 -13.16 9.08 4.90
N THR A 115 -12.79 7.80 4.74
CA THR A 115 -11.87 7.09 5.64
C THR A 115 -10.48 7.73 5.62
N CYS A 116 -9.96 8.12 4.44
CA CYS A 116 -8.72 8.88 4.32
C CYS A 116 -8.79 10.20 5.12
N LYS A 117 -9.88 10.95 4.97
CA LYS A 117 -10.09 12.21 5.70
C LYS A 117 -10.17 12.00 7.21
N ASP A 118 -10.84 10.95 7.67
CA ASP A 118 -10.94 10.62 9.10
C ASP A 118 -9.56 10.30 9.70
N CYS A 119 -8.75 9.52 8.98
CA CYS A 119 -7.37 9.23 9.37
C CYS A 119 -6.50 10.50 9.40
N HIS A 120 -6.54 11.32 8.35
CA HIS A 120 -5.72 12.54 8.26
C HIS A 120 -6.11 13.56 9.33
N ARG A 121 -7.38 13.69 9.71
CA ARG A 121 -7.76 14.59 10.82
C ARG A 121 -7.08 14.26 12.16
N LYS A 122 -6.59 13.03 12.34
CA LYS A 122 -5.90 12.60 13.57
C LYS A 122 -4.39 12.54 13.41
N TYR A 123 -3.91 12.18 12.22
CA TYR A 123 -2.50 11.83 11.98
C TYR A 123 -1.80 12.70 10.94
N ASN A 124 -2.44 13.77 10.46
CA ASN A 124 -1.88 14.73 9.50
C ASN A 124 -1.75 16.15 10.09
N ASP A 125 -1.43 16.24 11.39
CA ASP A 125 -1.08 17.50 12.03
C ASP A 125 0.45 17.67 12.00
N ASP A 126 0.88 18.60 11.13
CA ASP A 126 2.20 19.18 10.82
C ASP A 126 3.31 18.31 10.21
#